data_AF-A0AAP7QQV3-F1
#
_entry.id   AF-A0AAP7QQV3-F1
#
_cell.length_a   1.000
_cell.length_b   1.000
_cell.length_c   1.000
_cell.angle_alpha   90.00
_cell.angle_beta   90.00
_cell.angle_gamma   90.00
#
_symmetry.space_group_name_H-M   'P 1'
#
loop_
_entity.id
_entity.type
_entity.pdbx_description
1 polymer ?
#
loop_
_entity_poly.entity_id
_entity_poly.type
_entity_poly.pdbx_seq_one_letter_code
_entity_poly.pdbx_strand_id
1 'polypeptide(L)'
;MSEKKKKNHTQIIEEYIGHHGLKKGSLTSGSVKGYGMLDIVLISVYDTGFDIFLLKDEAVSNMVSYNWNQFSEVEIDKFALSTEFSLLGEKEVTLKITEDKPFYSQLEKHNIKMISKKRKWQNKILGFRSQNKLKMAIATAIYLITILLIVVPIVAYNLPSAKQDRLAVEAAKLKKEATEKENRDKEAAEAEEFNKKQATNKKQQKENDKELVTNTIDRLQKYIDNSNGQLIKIEPMTNSWDNVYAFVSDSFKTMPLSEKESWVNETGSDIKNRIKGGGIAEDPRIYFVYKDQSKLAVPDTFNESYKIKD
;
A
#
# COMPACT_ATOMS: atom_id res chain seq x y z
N MET A 1 -9.90 -32.60 -16.57
CA MET A 1 -9.49 -31.69 -15.47
C MET A 1 -10.11 -30.33 -15.74
N SER A 2 -11.01 -29.85 -14.88
CA SER A 2 -11.67 -28.56 -15.04
C SER A 2 -10.69 -27.44 -14.69
N GLU A 3 -10.43 -26.52 -15.63
CA GLU A 3 -9.68 -25.29 -15.39
C GLU A 3 -10.39 -24.48 -14.29
N LYS A 4 -9.76 -24.39 -13.11
CA LYS A 4 -10.25 -23.51 -12.05
C LYS A 4 -10.10 -22.06 -12.53
N LYS A 5 -11.23 -21.44 -12.85
CA LYS A 5 -11.37 -20.03 -13.20
C LYS A 5 -10.69 -19.17 -12.12
N LYS A 6 -9.76 -18.30 -12.52
CA LYS A 6 -9.02 -17.41 -11.60
C LYS A 6 -10.02 -16.49 -10.88
N LYS A 7 -10.05 -16.56 -9.54
CA LYS A 7 -10.95 -15.76 -8.71
C LYS A 7 -10.54 -14.28 -8.72
N ASN A 8 -11.51 -13.38 -8.75
CA ASN A 8 -11.27 -11.95 -8.57
C ASN A 8 -11.00 -11.63 -7.08
N HIS A 9 -10.25 -10.57 -6.78
CA HIS A 9 -9.94 -10.09 -5.43
C HIS A 9 -11.16 -9.98 -4.52
N THR A 10 -12.30 -9.48 -5.03
CA THR A 10 -13.56 -9.42 -4.27
C THR A 10 -14.01 -10.81 -3.83
N GLN A 11 -13.95 -11.81 -4.71
CA GLN A 11 -14.36 -13.19 -4.41
C GLN A 11 -13.44 -13.85 -3.39
N ILE A 12 -12.13 -13.59 -3.47
CA ILE A 12 -11.14 -14.09 -2.52
C ILE A 12 -11.46 -13.58 -1.10
N ILE A 13 -11.82 -12.31 -0.96
CA ILE A 13 -12.14 -11.72 0.34
C ILE A 13 -13.52 -12.13 0.83
N GLU A 14 -14.52 -12.25 -0.03
CA GLU A 14 -15.83 -12.79 0.37
C GLU A 14 -15.72 -14.21 0.94
N GLU A 15 -14.90 -15.07 0.32
CA GLU A 15 -14.61 -16.40 0.85
C GLU A 15 -13.88 -16.32 2.18
N TYR A 16 -12.89 -15.43 2.30
CA TYR A 16 -12.17 -15.22 3.56
C TYR A 16 -13.11 -14.81 4.70
N ILE A 17 -13.99 -13.83 4.45
CA ILE A 17 -15.00 -13.37 5.41
C ILE A 17 -15.90 -14.53 5.85
N GLY A 18 -16.39 -15.32 4.90
CA GLY A 18 -17.24 -16.48 5.19
C GLY A 18 -16.53 -17.57 6.00
N HIS A 19 -15.30 -17.91 5.66
CA HIS A 19 -14.51 -18.93 6.35
C HIS A 19 -14.13 -18.55 7.79
N HIS A 20 -13.99 -17.26 8.07
CA HIS A 20 -13.56 -16.76 9.38
C HIS A 20 -14.72 -16.23 10.23
N GLY A 21 -15.96 -16.38 9.77
CA GLY A 21 -17.15 -15.91 10.51
C GLY A 21 -17.20 -14.38 10.69
N LEU A 22 -16.55 -13.63 9.80
CA LEU A 22 -16.53 -12.17 9.85
C LEU A 22 -17.82 -11.58 9.31
N LYS A 23 -18.11 -10.33 9.67
CA LYS A 23 -19.33 -9.65 9.25
C LYS A 23 -19.27 -9.34 7.75
N LYS A 24 -20.25 -9.87 7.00
CA LYS A 24 -20.37 -9.58 5.58
C LYS A 24 -21.08 -8.25 5.36
N GLY A 25 -20.34 -7.26 4.86
CA GLY A 25 -20.83 -5.96 4.45
C GLY A 25 -20.75 -5.71 2.94
N SER A 26 -21.20 -4.53 2.50
CA SER A 26 -20.94 -4.05 1.15
C SER A 26 -19.44 -3.83 0.97
N LEU A 27 -18.85 -4.49 -0.03
CA LEU A 27 -17.43 -4.36 -0.33
C LEU A 27 -17.18 -3.16 -1.23
N THR A 28 -16.26 -2.31 -0.84
CA THR A 28 -15.78 -1.19 -1.64
C THR A 28 -14.26 -1.20 -1.71
N SER A 29 -13.72 -0.83 -2.87
CA SER A 29 -12.27 -0.75 -3.05
C SER A 29 -11.76 0.63 -2.70
N GLY A 30 -10.52 0.70 -2.21
CA GLY A 30 -9.97 1.98 -1.81
C GLY A 30 -8.49 1.93 -1.44
N SER A 31 -8.06 2.97 -0.76
CA SER A 31 -6.79 3.03 -0.07
C SER A 31 -6.97 3.65 1.31
N VAL A 32 -6.06 3.33 2.22
CA VAL A 32 -6.09 3.83 3.59
C VAL A 32 -4.79 4.57 3.82
N LYS A 33 -4.87 5.79 4.34
CA LYS A 33 -3.68 6.60 4.61
C LYS A 33 -2.82 5.89 5.65
N GLY A 34 -1.54 5.71 5.38
CA GLY A 34 -0.60 4.95 6.21
C GLY A 34 -0.32 3.52 5.71
N TYR A 35 -1.04 3.04 4.68
CA TYR A 35 -0.78 1.76 4.04
C TYR A 35 -0.12 1.94 2.67
N GLY A 36 0.60 0.91 2.21
CA GLY A 36 1.39 0.94 0.97
C GLY A 36 0.53 1.21 -0.27
N MET A 37 1.05 2.03 -1.19
CA MET A 37 0.35 2.45 -2.42
C MET A 37 0.02 1.29 -3.38
N LEU A 38 0.66 0.13 -3.20
CA LEU A 38 0.54 -1.05 -4.08
C LEU A 38 -0.30 -2.18 -3.48
N ASP A 39 -0.74 -2.05 -2.23
CA ASP A 39 -1.55 -3.09 -1.61
C ASP A 39 -3.01 -2.92 -2.00
N ILE A 40 -3.68 -4.06 -2.24
CA ILE A 40 -5.10 -4.04 -2.58
C ILE A 40 -5.87 -3.97 -1.28
N VAL A 41 -6.47 -2.80 -1.03
CA VAL A 41 -7.31 -2.57 0.14
C VAL A 41 -8.78 -2.69 -0.25
N LEU A 42 -9.47 -3.57 0.45
CA LEU A 42 -10.92 -3.77 0.34
C LEU A 42 -11.53 -3.47 1.69
N ILE A 43 -12.60 -2.67 1.68
CA ILE A 43 -13.30 -2.23 2.88
C ILE A 43 -14.67 -2.89 2.87
N SER A 44 -14.98 -3.67 3.90
CA SER A 44 -16.32 -4.25 4.07
C SER A 44 -17.11 -3.37 5.02
N VAL A 45 -18.21 -2.81 4.51
CA VAL A 45 -19.03 -1.81 5.19
C VAL A 45 -20.33 -2.46 5.64
N TYR A 46 -20.60 -2.47 6.94
CA TYR A 46 -21.80 -3.09 7.50
C TYR A 46 -22.44 -2.21 8.57
N ASP A 47 -23.59 -2.64 9.08
CA ASP A 47 -24.45 -1.80 9.91
C ASP A 47 -23.83 -1.32 11.23
N THR A 48 -22.90 -2.07 11.81
CA THR A 48 -22.26 -1.71 13.07
C THR A 48 -20.87 -1.12 12.91
N GLY A 49 -20.31 -1.10 11.69
CA GLY A 49 -18.93 -0.70 11.48
C GLY A 49 -18.40 -1.02 10.10
N PHE A 50 -17.08 -1.03 9.98
CA PHE A 50 -16.42 -1.47 8.77
C PHE A 50 -15.08 -2.13 9.07
N ASP A 51 -14.71 -3.06 8.21
CA ASP A 51 -13.47 -3.81 8.29
C ASP A 51 -12.56 -3.46 7.11
N ILE A 52 -11.26 -3.37 7.38
CA ILE A 52 -10.24 -3.14 6.38
C ILE A 52 -9.48 -4.43 6.14
N PHE A 53 -9.54 -4.93 4.91
CA PHE A 53 -8.82 -6.11 4.46
C PHE A 53 -7.67 -5.72 3.54
N LEU A 54 -6.50 -6.28 3.83
CA LEU A 54 -5.35 -6.20 2.94
C LEU A 54 -5.21 -7.53 2.20
N LEU A 55 -5.17 -7.46 0.86
CA LEU A 55 -4.76 -8.57 0.02
C LEU A 55 -3.33 -8.35 -0.46
N LYS A 56 -2.41 -9.16 0.07
CA LYS A 56 -1.00 -9.17 -0.31
C LYS A 56 -0.58 -10.61 -0.59
N ASP A 57 0.02 -10.84 -1.76
CA ASP A 57 0.55 -12.14 -2.17
C ASP A 57 -0.46 -13.30 -2.08
N GLU A 58 -1.71 -13.03 -2.49
CA GLU A 58 -2.85 -13.96 -2.41
C GLU A 58 -3.30 -14.32 -0.98
N ALA A 59 -2.66 -13.75 0.05
CA ALA A 59 -3.11 -13.84 1.43
C ALA A 59 -3.98 -12.64 1.80
N VAL A 60 -5.13 -12.93 2.41
CA VAL A 60 -6.03 -11.93 2.98
C VAL A 60 -5.76 -11.81 4.47
N SER A 61 -5.63 -10.58 4.96
CA SER A 61 -5.56 -10.28 6.39
C SER A 61 -6.61 -9.24 6.75
N ASN A 62 -7.37 -9.47 7.82
CA ASN A 62 -8.14 -8.42 8.47
C ASN A 62 -7.17 -7.56 9.26
N MET A 63 -7.01 -6.31 8.86
CA MET A 63 -6.03 -5.40 9.46
C MET A 63 -6.59 -4.72 10.69
N VAL A 64 -7.80 -4.20 10.55
CA VAL A 64 -8.47 -3.43 11.59
C VAL A 64 -9.96 -3.44 11.34
N SER A 65 -10.71 -3.46 12.43
CA SER A 65 -12.16 -3.37 12.46
C SER A 65 -12.53 -2.13 13.24
N TYR A 66 -13.41 -1.30 12.68
CA TYR A 66 -13.90 -0.09 13.32
C TYR A 66 -15.39 -0.17 13.56
N ASN A 67 -15.86 0.43 14.65
CA ASN A 67 -17.28 0.63 14.91
C ASN A 67 -17.65 2.09 14.63
N TRP A 68 -18.83 2.31 14.07
CA TRP A 68 -19.31 3.66 13.76
C TRP A 68 -19.39 4.57 14.99
N ASN A 69 -19.64 4.00 16.17
CA ASN A 69 -19.71 4.76 17.43
C ASN A 69 -18.36 5.36 17.87
N GLN A 70 -17.25 4.95 17.27
CA GLN A 70 -15.91 5.50 17.54
C GLN A 70 -15.69 6.84 16.86
N PHE A 71 -16.59 7.25 15.97
CA PHE A 71 -16.48 8.46 15.16
C PHE A 71 -17.64 9.40 15.46
N SER A 72 -17.32 10.69 15.55
CA SER A 72 -18.29 11.75 15.81
C SER A 72 -18.44 12.67 14.59
N GLU A 73 -17.38 12.78 13.79
CA GLU A 73 -17.31 13.66 12.65
C GLU A 73 -16.56 12.99 11.49
N VAL A 74 -16.90 13.38 10.27
CA VAL A 74 -16.18 12.98 9.06
C VAL A 74 -15.99 14.16 8.13
N GLU A 75 -14.74 14.44 7.76
CA GLU A 75 -14.46 15.36 6.68
C GLU A 75 -14.47 14.62 5.35
N ILE A 76 -15.19 15.17 4.38
CA ILE A 76 -15.42 14.55 3.08
C ILE A 76 -14.81 15.42 1.98
N ASP A 77 -13.92 14.83 1.19
CA ASP A 77 -13.30 15.46 0.03
C ASP A 77 -13.54 14.62 -1.22
N LYS A 78 -14.34 15.14 -2.16
CA LYS A 78 -14.77 14.42 -3.37
C LYS A 78 -13.79 14.62 -4.53
N PHE A 79 -13.34 13.52 -5.13
CA PHE A 79 -12.45 13.46 -6.29
C PHE A 79 -13.24 12.94 -7.51
N ALA A 80 -12.65 13.00 -8.70
CA ALA A 80 -13.32 12.53 -9.93
C ALA A 80 -13.56 11.01 -9.95
N LEU A 81 -12.72 10.22 -9.27
CA LEU A 81 -12.75 8.75 -9.29
C LEU A 81 -12.80 8.11 -7.87
N SER A 82 -12.92 8.93 -6.83
CA SER A 82 -12.92 8.49 -5.44
C SER A 82 -13.38 9.60 -4.51
N THR A 83 -13.70 9.25 -3.28
CA THR A 83 -14.00 10.18 -2.19
C THR A 83 -13.10 9.85 -1.02
N GLU A 84 -12.44 10.89 -0.49
CA GLU A 84 -11.64 10.78 0.73
C GLU A 84 -12.50 11.12 1.94
N PHE A 85 -12.49 10.25 2.92
CA PHE A 85 -13.19 10.34 4.19
C PHE A 85 -12.15 10.39 5.31
N SER A 86 -12.07 11.50 6.03
CA SER A 86 -11.28 11.61 7.26
C SER A 86 -12.22 11.51 8.44
N LEU A 87 -12.30 10.32 9.02
CA LEU A 87 -13.12 10.02 10.19
C LEU A 87 -12.39 10.49 11.46
N LEU A 88 -13.11 11.22 12.31
CA LEU A 88 -12.61 11.85 13.54
C LEU A 88 -13.48 11.47 14.74
N GLY A 89 -12.84 11.20 15.88
CA GLY A 89 -13.52 10.80 17.11
C GLY A 89 -12.55 10.18 18.11
N GLU A 90 -12.94 9.05 18.73
CA GLU A 90 -12.05 8.25 19.58
C GLU A 90 -10.88 7.67 18.77
N LYS A 91 -11.13 7.37 17.49
CA LYS A 91 -10.13 6.94 16.53
C LYS A 91 -10.13 7.90 15.35
N GLU A 92 -8.97 8.03 14.72
CA GLU A 92 -8.79 8.79 13.49
C GLU A 92 -8.35 7.87 12.36
N VAL A 93 -9.05 7.94 11.23
CA VAL A 93 -8.67 7.18 10.03
C VAL A 93 -9.06 7.93 8.77
N THR A 94 -8.15 7.95 7.80
CA THR A 94 -8.42 8.52 6.48
C THR A 94 -8.52 7.41 5.44
N LEU A 95 -9.68 7.31 4.81
CA LEU A 95 -10.02 6.33 3.79
C LEU A 95 -10.24 7.03 2.46
N LYS A 96 -9.78 6.45 1.36
CA LYS A 96 -10.09 6.91 0.01
C LYS A 96 -10.80 5.82 -0.75
N ILE A 97 -12.08 6.03 -1.01
CA ILE A 97 -13.02 5.00 -1.45
C ILE A 97 -13.46 5.29 -2.89
N THR A 98 -13.51 4.28 -3.75
CA THR A 98 -13.96 4.43 -5.15
C THR A 98 -15.49 4.40 -5.27
N GLU A 99 -16.14 3.49 -4.54
CA GLU A 99 -17.61 3.39 -4.45
C GLU A 99 -18.09 3.84 -3.07
N ASP A 100 -18.51 5.10 -2.97
CA ASP A 100 -18.75 5.79 -1.71
C ASP A 100 -20.18 5.67 -1.18
N LYS A 101 -21.15 5.25 -2.00
CA LYS A 101 -22.58 5.13 -1.62
C LYS A 101 -22.82 4.30 -0.34
N PRO A 102 -22.24 3.10 -0.18
CA PRO A 102 -22.45 2.31 1.04
C PRO A 102 -21.94 3.02 2.29
N PHE A 103 -20.85 3.79 2.14
CA PHE A 103 -20.24 4.53 3.22
C PHE A 103 -21.12 5.72 3.65
N TYR A 104 -21.62 6.51 2.71
CA TYR A 104 -22.56 7.61 2.99
C TYR A 104 -23.82 7.14 3.72
N SER A 105 -24.42 6.04 3.24
CA SER A 105 -25.63 5.50 3.86
C SER A 105 -25.43 5.13 5.33
N GLN A 106 -24.24 4.66 5.71
CA GLN A 106 -23.94 4.33 7.10
C GLN A 106 -23.62 5.59 7.93
N LEU A 107 -22.88 6.55 7.37
CA LEU A 107 -22.61 7.83 8.04
C LEU A 107 -23.90 8.56 8.44
N GLU A 108 -24.88 8.59 7.52
CA GLU A 108 -26.21 9.16 7.78
C GLU A 108 -26.97 8.38 8.86
N LYS A 109 -26.99 7.05 8.78
CA LYS A 109 -27.69 6.17 9.72
C LYS A 109 -27.18 6.32 11.16
N HIS A 110 -25.88 6.56 11.34
CA HIS A 110 -25.23 6.71 12.64
C HIS A 110 -25.12 8.16 13.12
N ASN A 111 -25.77 9.11 12.43
CA ASN A 111 -25.74 10.54 12.77
C ASN A 111 -24.31 11.12 12.90
N ILE A 112 -23.35 10.59 12.13
CA ILE A 112 -21.99 11.12 12.11
C ILE A 112 -21.99 12.45 11.38
N LYS A 113 -21.45 13.50 12.01
CA LYS A 113 -21.44 14.85 11.44
C LYS A 113 -20.58 14.90 10.18
N MET A 114 -21.17 15.22 9.03
CA MET A 114 -20.48 15.27 7.74
C MET A 114 -20.06 16.70 7.37
N ILE A 115 -18.75 16.94 7.24
CA ILE A 115 -18.19 18.22 6.78
C ILE A 115 -17.63 18.07 5.37
N SER A 116 -18.38 18.57 4.38
CA SER A 116 -17.90 18.58 3.00
C SER A 116 -16.87 19.69 2.77
N LYS A 117 -15.67 19.32 2.28
CA LYS A 117 -14.61 20.26 1.98
C LYS A 117 -14.93 21.06 0.72
N LYS A 118 -15.37 22.30 0.90
CA LYS A 118 -15.71 23.21 -0.21
C LYS A 118 -14.44 23.72 -0.90
N ARG A 119 -14.19 23.28 -2.13
CA ARG A 119 -13.06 23.75 -2.95
C ARG A 119 -13.46 24.84 -3.95
N LYS A 120 -12.54 25.79 -4.19
CA LYS A 120 -12.65 26.79 -5.26
C LYS A 120 -12.78 26.08 -6.62
N TRP A 121 -13.68 26.53 -7.48
CA TRP A 121 -14.10 25.84 -8.69
C TRP A 121 -12.94 25.53 -9.66
N GLN A 122 -11.94 26.39 -9.75
CA GLN A 122 -10.75 26.18 -10.59
C GLN A 122 -9.92 24.96 -10.15
N ASN A 123 -9.91 24.60 -8.86
CA ASN A 123 -9.22 23.42 -8.36
C ASN A 123 -10.01 22.12 -8.61
N LYS A 124 -11.21 22.23 -9.20
CA LYS A 124 -11.99 21.08 -9.68
C LYS A 124 -11.55 20.62 -11.07
N ILE A 125 -10.79 21.44 -11.80
CA ILE A 125 -10.27 21.11 -13.13
C ILE A 125 -9.06 20.18 -13.00
N LEU A 126 -9.05 19.07 -13.75
CA LEU A 126 -7.94 18.13 -13.80
C LEU A 126 -6.66 18.86 -14.25
N GLY A 127 -5.58 18.73 -13.48
CA GLY A 127 -4.29 19.40 -13.71
C GLY A 127 -4.11 20.76 -13.01
N PHE A 128 -5.19 21.50 -12.72
CA PHE A 128 -5.13 22.71 -11.87
C PHE A 128 -5.10 22.39 -10.37
N ARG A 129 -5.46 21.15 -10.04
CA ARG A 129 -5.56 20.64 -8.68
C ARG A 129 -4.26 20.69 -7.88
N SER A 130 -3.11 20.43 -8.50
CA SER A 130 -1.84 20.32 -7.77
C SER A 130 -1.13 21.66 -7.57
N GLN A 131 -1.70 22.77 -8.07
CA GLN A 131 -1.06 24.09 -8.15
C GLN A 131 0.35 24.09 -8.77
N ASN A 132 0.71 23.01 -9.47
CA ASN A 132 1.98 22.89 -10.13
C ASN A 132 1.84 23.55 -11.49
N LYS A 133 2.67 24.58 -11.72
CA LYS A 133 2.64 25.40 -12.94
C LYS A 133 2.71 24.56 -14.22
N LEU A 134 3.47 23.46 -14.22
CA LEU A 134 3.60 22.56 -15.36
C LEU A 134 2.30 21.78 -15.63
N LYS A 135 1.69 21.22 -14.58
CA LYS A 135 0.43 20.47 -14.70
C LYS A 135 -0.74 21.38 -15.09
N MET A 136 -0.72 22.63 -14.64
CA MET A 136 -1.66 23.67 -15.08
C MET A 136 -1.49 24.02 -16.56
N ALA A 137 -0.25 24.20 -17.03
CA ALA A 137 0.03 24.52 -18.43
C ALA A 137 -0.46 23.41 -19.38
N ILE A 138 -0.16 22.15 -19.04
CA ILE A 138 -0.60 20.98 -19.82
C ILE A 138 -2.12 20.89 -19.85
N ALA A 139 -2.79 21.02 -18.70
CA ALA A 139 -4.25 21.01 -18.66
C ALA A 139 -4.85 22.14 -19.50
N THR A 140 -4.31 23.35 -19.41
CA THR A 140 -4.77 24.51 -20.19
C THR A 140 -4.69 24.23 -21.69
N ALA A 141 -3.58 23.66 -22.17
CA ALA A 141 -3.42 23.30 -23.57
C ALA A 141 -4.45 22.25 -24.02
N ILE A 142 -4.68 21.22 -23.21
CA ILE A 142 -5.66 20.17 -23.52
C ILE A 142 -7.07 20.75 -23.61
N TYR A 143 -7.49 21.57 -22.64
CA TYR A 143 -8.82 22.18 -22.63
C TYR A 143 -9.03 23.15 -23.81
N LEU A 144 -8.01 23.91 -24.19
CA LEU A 144 -8.06 24.77 -25.37
C LEU A 144 -8.23 23.96 -26.66
N ILE A 145 -7.49 22.85 -26.80
CA ILE A 145 -7.64 21.93 -27.95
C ILE A 145 -9.05 21.33 -27.98
N THR A 146 -9.60 20.92 -26.83
CA THR A 146 -10.96 20.35 -26.78
C THR A 146 -12.02 21.38 -27.18
N ILE A 147 -11.89 22.64 -26.73
CA ILE A 147 -12.80 23.71 -27.14
C ILE A 147 -12.68 23.98 -28.64
N LEU A 148 -11.47 24.06 -29.19
CA LEU A 148 -11.24 24.21 -30.63
C LEU A 148 -11.89 23.09 -31.45
N LEU A 149 -11.76 21.84 -30.99
CA LEU A 149 -12.38 20.68 -31.66
C LEU A 149 -13.91 20.72 -31.66
N ILE A 150 -14.55 21.42 -30.71
CA ILE A 150 -16.01 21.56 -30.63
C ILE A 150 -16.49 22.77 -31.42
N VAL A 151 -15.78 23.91 -31.33
CA VAL A 151 -16.22 25.18 -31.93
C VAL A 151 -15.99 25.22 -33.43
N VAL A 152 -14.87 24.67 -33.92
CA VAL A 152 -14.52 24.69 -35.36
C VAL A 152 -15.58 23.98 -36.23
N PRO A 153 -16.09 22.78 -35.87
CA PRO A 153 -17.18 22.15 -36.61
C PRO A 153 -18.47 22.97 -36.63
N ILE A 154 -18.83 23.63 -35.53
CA ILE A 154 -20.09 24.41 -35.42
C ILE A 154 -20.04 25.65 -36.32
N VAL A 155 -18.90 26.35 -36.36
CA VAL A 155 -18.71 27.52 -37.24
C VAL A 155 -18.69 27.08 -38.71
N ALA A 156 -17.98 25.98 -39.03
CA ALA A 156 -17.95 25.42 -40.39
C ALA A 156 -19.33 24.92 -40.86
N TYR A 157 -20.19 24.47 -39.94
CA TYR A 157 -21.54 24.00 -40.25
C TYR A 157 -22.46 25.11 -40.79
N ASN A 158 -22.19 26.37 -40.43
CA ASN A 158 -22.99 27.54 -40.81
C ASN A 158 -22.51 28.26 -42.09
N LEU A 159 -21.49 27.74 -42.79
CA LEU A 159 -20.99 28.33 -44.04
C LEU A 159 -21.67 27.70 -45.30
N PRO A 160 -22.10 28.50 -46.30
CA PRO A 160 -22.86 28.01 -47.47
C PRO A 160 -22.09 27.05 -48.39
N SER A 161 -20.76 27.03 -48.34
CA SER A 161 -19.89 26.20 -49.19
C SER A 161 -19.88 24.71 -48.79
N ALA A 162 -20.52 24.35 -47.67
CA ALA A 162 -20.35 23.06 -47.00
C ALA A 162 -21.01 21.85 -47.67
N LYS A 163 -21.59 21.94 -48.88
CA LYS A 163 -22.25 20.78 -49.52
C LYS A 163 -21.30 19.88 -50.31
N GLN A 164 -20.23 20.41 -50.89
CA GLN A 164 -19.28 19.64 -51.69
C GLN A 164 -18.15 19.01 -50.82
N ASP A 165 -17.77 19.69 -49.73
CA ASP A 165 -16.81 19.18 -48.74
C ASP A 165 -17.37 18.03 -47.88
N ARG A 166 -18.70 17.83 -47.83
CA ARG A 166 -19.34 16.78 -47.02
C ARG A 166 -18.94 15.37 -47.42
N LEU A 167 -18.84 15.09 -48.73
CA LEU A 167 -18.43 13.77 -49.23
C LEU A 167 -16.94 13.47 -48.99
N ALA A 168 -16.09 14.50 -49.06
CA ALA A 168 -14.67 14.38 -48.74
C ALA A 168 -14.44 14.22 -47.22
N VAL A 169 -15.20 14.92 -46.39
CA VAL A 169 -15.14 14.83 -44.92
C VAL A 169 -15.66 13.48 -44.43
N GLU A 170 -16.71 12.93 -45.02
CA GLU A 170 -17.25 11.61 -44.63
C GLU A 170 -16.30 10.46 -45.01
N ALA A 171 -15.68 10.54 -46.20
CA ALA A 171 -14.60 9.62 -46.60
C ALA A 171 -13.35 9.76 -45.72
N ALA A 172 -13.00 10.98 -45.28
CA ALA A 172 -11.91 11.22 -44.34
C ALA A 172 -12.25 10.74 -42.92
N LYS A 173 -13.52 10.77 -42.51
CA LYS A 173 -14.01 10.27 -41.21
C LYS A 173 -13.92 8.75 -41.15
N LEU A 174 -14.32 8.06 -42.22
CA LEU A 174 -14.18 6.60 -42.35
C LEU A 174 -12.71 6.15 -42.35
N LYS A 175 -11.82 6.89 -43.04
CA LYS A 175 -10.37 6.63 -42.95
C LYS A 175 -9.82 6.89 -41.54
N LYS A 176 -10.23 7.98 -40.87
CA LYS A 176 -9.81 8.28 -39.50
C LYS A 176 -10.29 7.23 -38.50
N GLU A 177 -11.54 6.78 -38.59
CA GLU A 177 -12.07 5.72 -37.71
C GLU A 177 -11.35 4.38 -37.91
N ALA A 178 -10.97 4.06 -39.15
CA ALA A 178 -10.14 2.88 -39.44
C ALA A 178 -8.74 3.01 -38.82
N THR A 179 -8.07 4.16 -38.97
CA THR A 179 -6.74 4.40 -38.37
C THR A 179 -6.79 4.50 -36.84
N GLU A 180 -7.88 5.04 -36.27
CA GLU A 180 -8.06 5.15 -34.82
C GLU A 180 -8.35 3.80 -34.17
N LYS A 181 -9.07 2.90 -34.87
CA LYS A 181 -9.26 1.52 -34.44
C LYS A 181 -7.94 0.73 -34.47
N GLU A 182 -7.17 0.87 -35.55
CA GLU A 182 -5.83 0.26 -35.66
C GLU A 182 -4.87 0.78 -34.57
N ASN A 183 -4.88 2.09 -34.28
CA ASN A 183 -4.08 2.67 -33.21
C ASN A 183 -4.53 2.20 -31.81
N ARG A 184 -5.84 2.04 -31.56
CA ARG A 184 -6.34 1.49 -30.29
C ARG A 184 -5.96 0.03 -30.11
N ASP A 185 -6.00 -0.78 -31.17
CA ASP A 185 -5.60 -2.18 -31.11
C ASP A 185 -4.08 -2.30 -30.86
N LYS A 186 -3.29 -1.38 -31.42
CA LYS A 186 -1.85 -1.29 -31.18
C LYS A 186 -1.51 -0.80 -29.77
N GLU A 187 -2.19 0.22 -29.26
CA GLU A 187 -2.06 0.69 -27.87
C GLU A 187 -2.51 -0.38 -26.87
N ALA A 188 -3.57 -1.15 -27.16
CA ALA A 188 -4.01 -2.25 -26.32
C ALA A 188 -2.96 -3.38 -26.26
N ALA A 189 -2.34 -3.71 -27.40
CA ALA A 189 -1.25 -4.70 -27.47
C ALA A 189 0.00 -4.22 -26.72
N GLU A 190 0.39 -2.95 -26.86
CA GLU A 190 1.52 -2.35 -26.14
C GLU A 190 1.26 -2.27 -24.62
N ALA A 191 0.02 -1.97 -24.20
CA ALA A 191 -0.38 -1.97 -22.80
C ALA A 191 -0.39 -3.40 -22.20
N GLU A 192 -0.81 -4.41 -22.97
CA GLU A 192 -0.76 -5.80 -22.52
C GLU A 192 0.69 -6.30 -22.39
N GLU A 193 1.57 -5.94 -23.33
CA GLU A 193 3.00 -6.26 -23.26
C GLU A 193 3.69 -5.55 -22.08
N PHE A 194 3.36 -4.28 -21.84
CA PHE A 194 3.86 -3.52 -20.68
C PHE A 194 3.41 -4.15 -19.36
N ASN A 195 2.13 -4.52 -19.24
CA ASN A 195 1.60 -5.19 -18.06
C ASN A 195 2.24 -6.57 -17.84
N LYS A 196 2.51 -7.34 -18.90
CA LYS A 196 3.26 -8.60 -18.83
C LYS A 196 4.69 -8.38 -18.34
N LYS A 197 5.42 -7.40 -18.89
CA LYS A 197 6.78 -7.05 -18.43
C LYS A 197 6.79 -6.60 -16.97
N GLN A 198 5.81 -5.80 -16.55
CA GLN A 198 5.70 -5.34 -15.16
C GLN A 198 5.40 -6.49 -14.19
N ALA A 199 4.55 -7.44 -14.58
CA ALA A 199 4.26 -8.63 -13.80
C ALA A 199 5.49 -9.55 -13.67
N THR A 200 6.28 -9.72 -14.73
CA THR A 200 7.53 -10.49 -14.72
C THR A 200 8.58 -9.84 -13.82
N ASN A 201 8.77 -8.51 -13.91
CA ASN A 201 9.69 -7.78 -13.04
C ASN A 201 9.29 -7.88 -11.57
N LYS A 202 7.99 -7.80 -11.25
CA LYS A 202 7.49 -7.95 -9.87
C LYS A 202 7.71 -9.37 -9.31
N LYS A 203 7.66 -10.40 -10.16
CA LYS A 203 7.99 -11.78 -9.77
C LYS A 203 9.48 -11.93 -9.51
N GLN A 204 10.33 -11.47 -10.42
CA GLN A 204 11.79 -11.51 -10.26
C GLN A 204 12.25 -10.74 -9.02
N GLN A 205 11.66 -9.58 -8.74
CA GLN A 205 12.00 -8.81 -7.55
C GLN A 205 11.67 -9.56 -6.26
N LYS A 206 10.50 -10.22 -6.20
CA LYS A 206 10.14 -11.06 -5.04
C LYS A 206 11.03 -12.29 -4.88
N GLU A 207 11.49 -12.88 -5.98
CA GLU A 207 12.42 -14.00 -5.95
C GLU A 207 13.79 -13.55 -5.42
N ASN A 208 14.30 -12.42 -5.91
CA ASN A 208 15.53 -11.82 -5.42
C ASN A 208 15.44 -11.45 -3.93
N ASP A 209 14.32 -10.86 -3.48
CA ASP A 209 14.12 -10.50 -2.07
C ASP A 209 14.10 -11.76 -1.17
N LYS A 210 13.48 -12.85 -1.63
CA LYS A 210 13.49 -14.14 -0.91
C LYS A 210 14.88 -14.76 -0.83
N GLU A 211 15.63 -14.73 -1.93
CA GLU A 211 17.00 -15.23 -1.97
C GLU A 211 17.90 -14.43 -1.01
N LEU A 212 17.74 -13.10 -0.99
CA LEU A 212 18.48 -12.21 -0.12
C LEU A 212 18.21 -12.48 1.37
N VAL A 213 16.94 -12.69 1.73
CA VAL A 213 16.54 -13.10 3.10
C VAL A 213 17.17 -14.44 3.48
N THR A 214 17.10 -15.42 2.58
CA THR A 214 17.65 -16.77 2.81
C THR A 214 19.16 -16.71 3.05
N ASN A 215 19.90 -16.05 2.15
CA ASN A 215 21.35 -15.85 2.29
C ASN A 215 21.73 -15.13 3.60
N THR A 216 20.90 -14.19 4.05
CA THR A 216 21.17 -13.47 5.30
C THR A 216 20.93 -14.35 6.53
N ILE A 217 19.87 -15.15 6.52
CA ILE A 217 19.58 -16.14 7.58
C ILE A 217 20.72 -17.17 7.66
N ASP A 218 21.21 -17.68 6.53
CA ASP A 218 22.33 -18.64 6.50
C ASP A 218 23.62 -18.03 7.08
N ARG A 219 23.89 -16.75 6.79
CA ARG A 219 25.02 -16.02 7.38
C ARG A 219 24.89 -15.81 8.88
N LEU A 220 23.68 -15.61 9.39
CA LEU A 220 23.41 -15.51 10.82
C LEU A 220 23.54 -16.86 11.50
N GLN A 221 23.06 -17.94 10.87
CA GLN A 221 23.23 -19.29 11.39
C GLN A 221 24.71 -19.66 11.53
N LYS A 222 25.50 -19.42 10.48
CA LYS A 222 26.96 -19.62 10.54
C LYS A 222 27.63 -18.80 11.65
N TYR A 223 27.11 -17.61 11.93
CA TYR A 223 27.62 -16.77 13.03
C TYR A 223 27.27 -17.35 14.40
N ILE A 224 26.05 -17.88 14.57
CA ILE A 224 25.62 -18.62 15.77
C ILE A 224 26.51 -19.84 15.99
N ASP A 225 26.73 -20.64 14.94
CA ASP A 225 27.53 -21.86 15.03
C ASP A 225 28.99 -21.57 15.46
N ASN A 226 29.53 -20.42 15.06
CA ASN A 226 30.88 -19.96 15.42
C ASN A 226 30.96 -19.24 16.78
N SER A 227 29.83 -19.05 17.47
CA SER A 227 29.79 -18.30 18.74
C SER A 227 30.24 -19.10 19.97
N ASN A 228 30.79 -20.30 19.78
CA ASN A 228 31.16 -21.23 20.87
C ASN A 228 30.00 -21.48 21.88
N GLY A 229 28.75 -21.45 21.41
CA GLY A 229 27.56 -21.65 22.24
C GLY A 229 27.16 -20.45 23.09
N GLN A 230 27.76 -19.28 22.89
CA GLN A 230 27.35 -18.03 23.53
C GLN A 230 26.07 -17.48 22.92
N LEU A 231 25.92 -17.55 21.58
CA LEU A 231 24.66 -17.32 20.88
C LEU A 231 23.96 -18.65 20.65
N ILE A 232 22.65 -18.66 20.87
CA ILE A 232 21.79 -19.82 20.65
C ILE A 232 20.97 -19.65 19.38
N LYS A 233 20.41 -18.44 19.20
CA LYS A 233 19.43 -18.17 18.14
C LYS A 233 19.38 -16.67 17.87
N ILE A 234 19.13 -16.30 16.61
CA ILE A 234 18.84 -14.93 16.21
C ILE A 234 17.56 -14.96 15.39
N GLU A 235 16.57 -14.17 15.78
CA GLU A 235 15.29 -14.11 15.06
C GLU A 235 14.63 -12.74 15.17
N PRO A 236 13.79 -12.36 14.19
CA PRO A 236 13.00 -11.15 14.31
C PRO A 236 12.00 -11.25 15.47
N MET A 237 11.80 -10.16 16.18
CA MET A 237 10.83 -10.06 17.28
C MET A 237 9.38 -10.17 16.78
N THR A 238 9.14 -9.79 15.52
CA THR A 238 7.86 -9.90 14.84
C THR A 238 8.09 -10.46 13.43
N ASN A 239 7.30 -10.07 12.44
CA ASN A 239 7.53 -10.42 11.05
C ASN A 239 8.56 -9.49 10.36
N SER A 240 9.23 -8.61 11.11
CA SER A 240 10.25 -7.68 10.60
C SER A 240 11.57 -7.81 11.36
N TRP A 241 12.67 -7.68 10.61
CA TRP A 241 14.04 -7.66 11.12
C TRP A 241 14.46 -6.31 11.72
N ASP A 242 13.56 -5.32 11.81
CA ASP A 242 13.84 -4.03 12.45
C ASP A 242 14.11 -4.17 13.97
N ASN A 243 13.52 -5.18 14.60
CA ASN A 243 13.76 -5.53 16.00
C ASN A 243 14.10 -7.02 16.08
N VAL A 244 15.23 -7.35 16.65
CA VAL A 244 15.81 -8.70 16.57
C VAL A 244 16.16 -9.19 17.95
N TYR A 245 15.73 -10.41 18.27
CA TYR A 245 16.19 -11.11 19.45
C TYR A 245 17.45 -11.91 19.15
N ALA A 246 18.50 -11.68 19.93
CA ALA A 246 19.68 -12.50 20.00
C ALA A 246 19.65 -13.28 21.32
N PHE A 247 19.37 -14.57 21.25
CA PHE A 247 19.30 -15.45 22.40
C PHE A 247 20.71 -15.84 22.83
N VAL A 248 21.03 -15.60 24.09
CA VAL A 248 22.33 -15.96 24.67
C VAL A 248 22.21 -17.09 25.69
N SER A 249 23.30 -17.84 25.86
CA SER A 249 23.33 -18.96 26.80
C SER A 249 23.40 -18.51 28.26
N ASP A 250 23.03 -19.41 29.17
CA ASP A 250 23.00 -19.13 30.61
C ASP A 250 24.38 -18.81 31.19
N SER A 251 25.48 -19.08 30.46
CA SER A 251 26.83 -18.64 30.83
C SER A 251 26.93 -17.11 30.95
N PHE A 252 26.06 -16.36 30.27
CA PHE A 252 25.93 -14.91 30.42
C PHE A 252 25.43 -14.50 31.80
N LYS A 253 24.81 -15.38 32.60
CA LYS A 253 24.37 -15.03 33.95
C LYS A 253 25.57 -14.76 34.86
N THR A 254 26.60 -15.58 34.75
CA THR A 254 27.79 -15.57 35.62
C THR A 254 28.96 -14.73 35.09
N MET A 255 28.87 -14.22 33.86
CA MET A 255 29.90 -13.35 33.26
C MET A 255 30.00 -12.00 34.00
N PRO A 256 31.18 -11.38 34.15
CA PRO A 256 31.34 -10.02 34.67
C PRO A 256 30.62 -8.98 33.81
N LEU A 257 30.11 -7.91 34.44
CA LEU A 257 29.32 -6.87 33.76
C LEU A 257 30.09 -6.20 32.60
N SER A 258 31.36 -5.85 32.82
CA SER A 258 32.21 -5.22 31.80
C SER A 258 32.46 -6.12 30.59
N GLU A 259 32.54 -7.44 30.82
CA GLU A 259 32.72 -8.43 29.76
C GLU A 259 31.41 -8.62 28.97
N LYS A 260 30.26 -8.63 29.65
CA LYS A 260 28.94 -8.64 29.00
C LYS A 260 28.75 -7.43 28.09
N GLU A 261 29.08 -6.23 28.58
CA GLU A 261 28.96 -4.98 27.82
C GLU A 261 29.82 -4.99 26.55
N SER A 262 31.10 -5.33 26.68
CA SER A 262 32.02 -5.42 25.55
C SER A 262 31.50 -6.41 24.51
N TRP A 263 31.08 -7.61 24.96
CA TRP A 263 30.59 -8.64 24.08
C TRP A 263 29.28 -8.26 23.38
N VAL A 264 28.33 -7.66 24.11
CA VAL A 264 27.03 -7.22 23.57
C VAL A 264 27.23 -6.14 22.51
N ASN A 265 28.16 -5.23 22.70
CA ASN A 265 28.44 -4.16 21.75
C ASN A 265 29.06 -4.70 20.46
N GLU A 266 30.08 -5.56 20.59
CA GLU A 266 30.75 -6.19 19.45
C GLU A 266 29.77 -7.08 18.68
N THR A 267 29.14 -8.03 19.38
CA THR A 267 28.20 -8.98 18.80
C THR A 267 26.97 -8.29 18.22
N GLY A 268 26.45 -7.27 18.92
CA GLY A 268 25.30 -6.51 18.47
C GLY A 268 25.59 -5.75 17.18
N SER A 269 26.76 -5.12 17.07
CA SER A 269 27.23 -4.47 15.86
C SER A 269 27.39 -5.46 14.71
N ASP A 270 27.96 -6.64 14.96
CA ASP A 270 28.13 -7.69 13.96
C ASP A 270 26.80 -8.22 13.41
N ILE A 271 25.85 -8.53 14.30
CA ILE A 271 24.50 -8.97 13.91
C ILE A 271 23.82 -7.87 13.08
N LYS A 272 23.87 -6.63 13.55
CA LYS A 272 23.32 -5.47 12.84
C LYS A 272 23.91 -5.32 11.44
N ASN A 273 25.23 -5.41 11.30
CA ASN A 273 25.93 -5.29 10.03
C ASN A 273 25.60 -6.43 9.06
N ARG A 274 25.38 -7.65 9.56
CA ARG A 274 24.95 -8.79 8.73
C ARG A 274 23.55 -8.62 8.17
N ILE A 275 22.63 -8.17 9.02
CA ILE A 275 21.23 -7.90 8.64
C ILE A 275 21.18 -6.73 7.65
N LYS A 276 21.88 -5.63 7.95
CA LYS A 276 21.98 -4.46 7.06
C LYS A 276 22.65 -4.78 5.74
N GLY A 277 23.79 -5.47 5.77
CA GLY A 277 24.51 -5.90 4.57
C GLY A 277 23.76 -6.95 3.76
N GLY A 278 22.79 -7.63 4.38
CA GLY A 278 21.82 -8.51 3.74
C GLY A 278 20.60 -7.78 3.18
N GLY A 279 20.49 -6.46 3.30
CA GLY A 279 19.39 -5.67 2.74
C GLY A 279 18.00 -5.98 3.31
N ILE A 280 17.91 -6.76 4.40
CA ILE A 280 16.64 -7.18 5.00
C ILE A 280 16.08 -6.18 6.02
N ALA A 281 16.92 -5.31 6.58
CA ALA A 281 16.51 -4.16 7.40
C ALA A 281 17.59 -3.06 7.33
N GLU A 282 17.17 -1.79 7.32
CA GLU A 282 18.09 -0.65 7.16
C GLU A 282 18.87 -0.33 8.46
N ASP A 283 18.17 -0.40 9.60
CA ASP A 283 18.72 -0.08 10.92
C ASP A 283 18.13 -0.99 12.02
N PRO A 284 18.52 -2.28 12.06
CA PRO A 284 17.95 -3.23 13.00
C PRO A 284 18.43 -2.96 14.44
N ARG A 285 17.50 -3.03 15.39
CA ARG A 285 17.77 -2.98 16.83
C ARG A 285 17.93 -4.39 17.39
N ILE A 286 19.07 -4.66 18.03
CA ILE A 286 19.40 -5.97 18.56
C ILE A 286 19.15 -6.00 20.06
N TYR A 287 18.30 -6.92 20.50
CA TYR A 287 17.97 -7.16 21.90
C TYR A 287 18.55 -8.50 22.33
N PHE A 288 19.44 -8.49 23.30
CA PHE A 288 19.97 -9.71 23.88
C PHE A 288 19.02 -10.21 24.97
N VAL A 289 18.66 -11.49 24.88
CA VAL A 289 17.67 -12.13 25.76
C VAL A 289 18.15 -13.52 26.17
N TYR A 290 17.73 -13.99 27.35
CA TYR A 290 17.90 -15.39 27.73
C TYR A 290 16.85 -16.28 27.04
N LYS A 291 16.99 -17.61 27.16
CA LYS A 291 16.01 -18.58 26.63
C LYS A 291 14.60 -18.38 27.17
N ASP A 292 14.47 -17.91 28.40
CA ASP A 292 13.19 -17.59 29.04
C ASP A 292 12.62 -16.21 28.60
N GLN A 293 13.26 -15.57 27.62
CA GLN A 293 12.93 -14.25 27.08
C GLN A 293 13.06 -13.10 28.07
N SER A 294 13.68 -13.33 29.25
CA SER A 294 14.07 -12.22 30.11
C SER A 294 15.12 -11.36 29.39
N LYS A 295 14.88 -10.04 29.35
CA LYS A 295 15.72 -9.09 28.61
C LYS A 295 17.02 -8.83 29.37
N LEU A 296 18.11 -8.87 28.62
CA LEU A 296 19.46 -8.79 29.15
C LEU A 296 20.09 -7.42 28.86
N ALA A 297 20.06 -6.99 27.60
CA ALA A 297 20.76 -5.79 27.15
C ALA A 297 20.37 -5.34 25.73
N VAL A 298 20.67 -4.08 25.41
CA VAL A 298 20.72 -3.53 24.04
C VAL A 298 22.08 -2.85 23.90
N PRO A 299 22.77 -2.94 22.74
CA PRO A 299 24.10 -2.34 22.52
C PRO A 299 24.25 -0.87 22.97
N ASP A 300 23.16 -0.10 22.98
CA ASP A 300 23.20 1.32 23.33
C ASP A 300 22.70 1.66 24.77
N THR A 301 22.28 0.68 25.60
CA THR A 301 21.59 0.99 26.89
C THR A 301 21.98 0.18 28.12
N PHE A 302 23.14 -0.49 28.17
CA PHE A 302 23.59 -1.10 29.45
C PHE A 302 23.69 -0.05 30.58
N ASN A 303 23.85 1.22 30.25
CA ASN A 303 24.05 2.31 31.20
C ASN A 303 22.79 2.97 31.77
N GLU A 304 21.60 2.79 31.20
CA GLU A 304 20.42 3.52 31.70
C GLU A 304 19.19 2.60 31.81
N SER A 305 18.86 2.27 33.07
CA SER A 305 17.54 1.87 33.60
C SER A 305 17.08 0.40 33.60
N TYR A 306 17.89 -0.59 33.20
CA TYR A 306 17.54 -2.01 33.38
C TYR A 306 18.51 -2.72 34.33
N LYS A 307 18.53 -2.27 35.59
CA LYS A 307 19.14 -3.06 36.67
C LYS A 307 18.34 -4.35 36.84
N ILE A 308 19.01 -5.48 36.62
CA ILE A 308 18.59 -6.77 37.16
C ILE A 308 18.38 -6.54 38.66
N LYS A 309 17.15 -6.72 39.15
CA LYS A 309 16.95 -6.87 40.59
C LYS A 309 17.46 -8.26 40.93
N ASP A 310 18.46 -8.30 41.80
CA ASP A 310 18.92 -9.52 42.46
C ASP A 310 17.77 -10.28 43.12
#